data_AF-A0A535GHK5-F1
#
_entry.id   AF-A0A535GHK5-F1
#
_cell.length_a   1.000
_cell.length_b   1.000
_cell.length_c   1.000
_cell.angle_alpha   90.00
_cell.angle_beta   90.00
_cell.angle_gamma   90.00
#
_symmetry.space_group_name_H-M   'P 1'
#
loop_
_entity.id
_entity.type
_entity.pdbx_description
1 polymer ?
#
loop_
_entity_poly.entity_id
_entity_poly.type
_entity_poly.pdbx_seq_one_letter_code
_entity_poly.pdbx_strand_id
1 'polypeptide(L)'
;MKQLRGRADFETARLQAFLRDAGLVLRRGAKPLLSFDDVRRAARLEGQSYGGLKDIPIADIRGSVGRPNDFDAAFLPVRPHMPQRWAQLDAAMRRGEAVPPIEVYHLGGVYFVKDGHHRVSVARQLGWKTIKARVIDVRTRAPLSGEIDAATLLQAREYVDFLERTELDRTRPSAVIEVSRLGRYDRIFEHILGHRYFLGLQQGREVGLAEAAASWYDNVYQPIVSLIREYEILKHFPGRTEADLYLWITARWLELSRSDLPAGPAEAIADILFETEGIPGPSPQTLALLRKWLGPPRRAIELPLRMARRVRPLRRGPTRPA
;
A
#
# COMPACT_ATOMS: atom_id res chain seq x y z
N MET A 1 -16.58 54.98 -28.36
CA MET A 1 -16.20 54.86 -26.94
C MET A 1 -17.13 54.00 -26.06
N LYS A 2 -18.21 53.37 -26.57
CA LYS A 2 -19.07 52.45 -25.77
C LYS A 2 -18.64 50.97 -25.76
N GLN A 3 -17.76 50.54 -26.66
CA GLN A 3 -17.30 49.13 -26.75
C GLN A 3 -16.13 48.77 -25.82
N LEU A 4 -15.45 49.75 -25.20
CA LEU A 4 -14.30 49.50 -24.32
C LEU A 4 -14.69 49.31 -22.83
N ARG A 5 -15.83 49.83 -22.38
CA ARG A 5 -16.34 49.59 -21.02
C ARG A 5 -16.90 48.17 -20.81
N GLY A 6 -17.54 47.60 -21.84
CA GLY A 6 -18.12 46.25 -21.76
C GLY A 6 -17.10 45.10 -21.67
N ARG A 7 -15.85 45.28 -22.14
CA ARG A 7 -14.79 44.27 -22.00
C ARG A 7 -14.18 44.26 -20.60
N ALA A 8 -13.96 45.43 -20.00
CA ALA A 8 -13.42 45.54 -18.64
C ALA A 8 -14.41 45.05 -17.58
N ASP A 9 -15.71 45.33 -17.75
CA ASP A 9 -16.75 44.90 -16.81
C ASP A 9 -16.99 43.36 -16.87
N PHE A 10 -16.82 42.75 -18.05
CA PHE A 10 -16.96 41.29 -18.24
C PHE A 10 -15.76 40.51 -17.67
N GLU A 11 -14.54 41.04 -17.77
CA GLU A 11 -13.34 40.44 -17.14
C GLU A 11 -13.40 40.54 -15.60
N THR A 12 -13.92 41.65 -15.06
CA THR A 12 -14.01 41.88 -13.61
C THR A 12 -15.06 40.98 -12.96
N ALA A 13 -16.23 40.79 -13.60
CA ALA A 13 -17.27 39.89 -13.10
C ALA A 13 -16.84 38.42 -13.08
N ARG A 14 -15.97 38.01 -14.01
CA ARG A 14 -15.49 36.63 -14.17
C ARG A 14 -14.33 36.30 -13.25
N LEU A 15 -13.42 37.26 -13.03
CA LEU A 15 -12.39 37.17 -12.00
C LEU A 15 -13.03 37.15 -10.61
N GLN A 16 -14.10 37.93 -10.38
CA GLN A 16 -14.85 37.88 -9.12
C GLN A 16 -15.62 36.57 -8.92
N ALA A 17 -16.15 35.93 -9.97
CA ALA A 17 -16.74 34.59 -9.86
C ALA A 17 -15.67 33.54 -9.52
N PHE A 18 -14.51 33.60 -10.18
CA PHE A 18 -13.34 32.78 -9.88
C PHE A 18 -12.83 32.97 -8.44
N LEU A 19 -12.76 34.22 -7.96
CA LEU A 19 -12.34 34.53 -6.59
C LEU A 19 -13.40 34.15 -5.55
N ARG A 20 -14.70 34.20 -5.90
CA ARG A 20 -15.78 33.73 -5.02
C ARG A 20 -15.77 32.21 -4.86
N ASP A 21 -15.55 31.46 -5.94
CA ASP A 21 -15.42 30.00 -5.88
C ASP A 21 -14.10 29.57 -5.19
N ALA A 22 -13.00 30.30 -5.42
CA ALA A 22 -11.74 30.10 -4.67
C ALA A 22 -11.90 30.42 -3.18
N GLY A 23 -12.72 31.41 -2.82
CA GLY A 23 -13.01 31.79 -1.42
C GLY A 23 -13.76 30.71 -0.63
N LEU A 24 -14.51 29.84 -1.30
CA LEU A 24 -15.16 28.67 -0.68
C LEU A 24 -14.17 27.50 -0.48
N VAL A 25 -13.12 27.41 -1.29
CA VAL A 25 -12.05 26.41 -1.18
C VAL A 25 -10.98 26.82 -0.15
N LEU A 26 -10.73 28.11 0.03
CA LEU A 26 -9.74 28.62 1.00
C LEU A 26 -10.10 28.39 2.48
N ARG A 27 -11.34 27.96 2.80
CA ARG A 27 -11.81 27.75 4.17
C ARG A 27 -11.50 26.38 4.77
N ARG A 28 -10.88 25.47 4.01
CA ARG A 28 -10.33 24.19 4.52
C ARG A 28 -9.03 23.91 3.78
N GLY A 29 -7.91 23.88 4.49
CA GLY A 29 -6.56 23.71 3.92
C GLY A 29 -6.54 22.78 2.71
N ALA A 30 -6.38 23.38 1.53
CA ALA A 30 -6.41 22.65 0.27
C ALA A 30 -5.25 21.64 0.28
N LYS A 31 -5.59 20.36 0.27
CA LYS A 31 -4.58 19.29 0.15
C LYS A 31 -3.84 19.51 -1.18
N PRO A 32 -2.49 19.51 -1.19
CA PRO A 32 -1.73 19.63 -2.43
C PRO A 32 -2.05 18.48 -3.39
N LEU A 33 -1.90 18.71 -4.69
CA LEU A 33 -2.07 17.66 -5.70
C LEU A 33 -1.10 16.51 -5.43
N LEU A 34 -1.57 15.28 -5.65
CA LEU A 34 -0.72 14.10 -5.56
C LEU A 34 0.40 14.20 -6.61
N SER A 35 1.64 14.16 -6.14
CA SER A 35 2.82 14.19 -7.01
C SER A 35 3.11 12.80 -7.56
N PHE A 36 3.16 12.68 -8.89
CA PHE A 36 3.57 11.43 -9.53
C PHE A 36 5.03 11.06 -9.19
N ASP A 37 5.88 12.04 -8.85
CA ASP A 37 7.25 11.75 -8.43
C ASP A 37 7.30 11.02 -7.08
N ASP A 38 6.36 11.31 -6.18
CA ASP A 38 6.23 10.59 -4.90
C ASP A 38 5.78 9.16 -5.12
N VAL A 39 4.79 8.98 -6.00
CA VAL A 39 4.31 7.67 -6.45
C VAL A 39 5.45 6.85 -7.07
N ARG A 40 6.21 7.45 -7.98
CA ARG A 40 7.36 6.80 -8.65
C ARG A 40 8.43 6.35 -7.65
N ARG A 41 8.72 7.17 -6.62
CA ARG A 41 9.72 6.86 -5.59
C ARG A 41 9.25 5.80 -4.61
N ALA A 42 7.98 5.86 -4.23
CA ALA A 42 7.37 4.93 -3.28
C ALA A 42 7.19 3.54 -3.89
N ALA A 43 6.47 3.43 -5.01
CA ALA A 43 6.06 2.14 -5.56
C ALA A 43 7.02 1.53 -6.59
N ARG A 44 8.13 2.22 -6.90
CA ARG A 44 9.13 1.87 -7.93
C ARG A 44 8.54 1.61 -9.31
N LEU A 45 8.79 2.55 -10.22
CA LEU A 45 8.46 2.39 -11.64
C LEU A 45 9.27 1.27 -12.28
N GLU A 46 8.59 0.31 -12.91
CA GLU A 46 9.21 -0.79 -13.66
C GLU A 46 9.09 -0.61 -15.17
N GLY A 47 8.04 0.07 -15.65
CA GLY A 47 7.84 0.24 -17.07
C GLY A 47 6.71 1.19 -17.43
N GLN A 48 6.70 1.57 -18.70
CA GLN A 48 5.66 2.40 -19.31
C GLN A 48 5.23 1.79 -20.63
N SER A 49 3.94 1.81 -20.93
CA SER A 49 3.39 1.37 -22.21
C SER A 49 2.40 2.38 -22.76
N TYR A 50 2.32 2.48 -24.08
CA TYR A 50 1.36 3.37 -24.71
C TYR A 50 -0.06 2.78 -24.62
N GLY A 51 -0.94 3.46 -23.89
CA GLY A 51 -2.32 3.05 -23.64
C GLY A 51 -3.33 3.56 -24.68
N GLY A 52 -2.88 4.32 -25.68
CA GLY A 52 -3.73 4.84 -26.75
C GLY A 52 -4.33 6.23 -26.48
N LEU A 53 -5.14 6.69 -27.42
CA LEU A 53 -5.94 7.91 -27.30
C LEU A 53 -7.33 7.54 -26.78
N LYS A 54 -7.74 8.08 -25.64
CA LYS A 54 -9.00 7.72 -24.95
C LYS A 54 -9.70 8.97 -24.43
N ASP A 55 -11.03 8.93 -24.36
CA ASP A 55 -11.81 9.89 -23.58
C ASP A 55 -11.85 9.40 -22.13
N ILE A 56 -11.17 10.12 -21.22
CA ILE A 56 -11.04 9.72 -19.81
C ILE A 56 -11.96 10.55 -18.90
N PRO A 57 -12.45 9.99 -17.78
CA PRO A 57 -13.22 10.76 -16.80
C PRO A 57 -12.34 11.81 -16.10
N ILE A 58 -12.83 13.05 -16.02
CA ILE A 58 -12.11 14.14 -15.37
C ILE A 58 -12.02 13.95 -13.84
N ALA A 59 -12.96 13.21 -13.26
CA ALA A 59 -13.01 12.85 -11.84
C ALA A 59 -11.86 11.91 -11.42
N ASP A 60 -11.33 11.13 -12.36
CA ASP A 60 -10.25 10.17 -12.12
C ASP A 60 -8.87 10.81 -12.24
N ILE A 61 -8.81 12.09 -12.65
CA ILE A 61 -7.58 12.86 -12.68
C ILE A 61 -7.26 13.37 -11.27
N ARG A 62 -6.30 12.72 -10.59
CA ARG A 62 -6.02 12.92 -9.16
C ARG A 62 -4.67 13.58 -8.88
N GLY A 63 -3.78 13.69 -9.87
CA GLY A 63 -2.43 14.20 -9.62
C GLY A 63 -1.72 14.82 -10.82
N SER A 64 -0.49 15.27 -10.58
CA SER A 64 0.33 16.01 -11.54
C SER A 64 1.76 15.45 -11.60
N VAL A 65 2.36 15.48 -12.78
CA VAL A 65 3.78 15.20 -12.99
C VAL A 65 4.55 16.52 -13.00
N GLY A 66 5.54 16.69 -12.12
CA GLY A 66 6.47 17.83 -12.11
C GLY A 66 5.90 19.20 -11.70
N ARG A 67 4.58 19.35 -11.54
CA ARG A 67 3.93 20.61 -11.15
C ARG A 67 2.87 20.46 -10.03
N PRO A 68 3.16 19.80 -8.90
CA PRO A 68 2.17 19.64 -7.83
C PRO A 68 1.85 20.95 -7.07
N ASN A 69 2.76 21.94 -7.11
CA ASN A 69 2.62 23.22 -6.38
C ASN A 69 2.03 24.36 -7.21
N ASP A 70 1.88 24.17 -8.54
CA ASP A 70 1.32 25.18 -9.44
C ASP A 70 -0.22 25.16 -9.43
N PHE A 71 -0.81 24.04 -9.01
CA PHE A 71 -2.25 23.78 -9.07
C PHE A 71 -2.75 23.15 -7.77
N ASP A 72 -3.97 23.47 -7.36
CA ASP A 72 -4.63 22.82 -6.22
C ASP A 72 -5.32 21.50 -6.63
N ALA A 73 -5.93 20.78 -5.68
CA ALA A 73 -6.66 19.53 -5.96
C ALA A 73 -7.81 19.68 -6.98
N ALA A 74 -8.31 20.90 -7.18
CA ALA A 74 -9.30 21.23 -8.21
C ALA A 74 -8.67 21.53 -9.58
N PHE A 75 -7.34 21.46 -9.71
CA PHE A 75 -6.54 21.91 -10.87
C PHE A 75 -6.68 23.41 -11.14
N LEU A 76 -7.02 24.22 -10.14
CA LEU A 76 -7.02 25.67 -10.26
C LEU A 76 -5.59 26.19 -10.07
N PRO A 77 -5.14 27.17 -10.88
CA PRO A 77 -3.84 27.77 -10.69
C PRO A 77 -3.73 28.41 -9.30
N VAL A 78 -2.76 27.96 -8.50
CA VAL A 78 -2.46 28.55 -7.18
C VAL A 78 -1.82 29.94 -7.35
N ARG A 79 -1.26 30.18 -8.53
CA ARG A 79 -0.41 31.30 -8.85
C ARG A 79 -1.00 32.13 -10.01
N PRO A 80 -1.23 33.45 -9.85
CA PRO A 80 -2.01 34.27 -10.79
C PRO A 80 -1.29 34.67 -12.10
N HIS A 81 -0.19 34.01 -12.50
CA HIS A 81 0.68 34.54 -13.57
C HIS A 81 0.31 34.17 -15.02
N MET A 82 -0.74 33.38 -15.28
CA MET A 82 -1.13 33.04 -16.66
C MET A 82 -2.63 33.18 -16.99
N PRO A 83 -3.29 34.32 -16.65
CA PRO A 83 -4.71 34.52 -16.95
C PRO A 83 -5.00 34.58 -18.46
N GLN A 84 -4.09 35.11 -19.27
CA GLN A 84 -4.31 35.30 -20.72
C GLN A 84 -4.36 33.98 -21.50
N ARG A 85 -3.41 33.06 -21.27
CA ARG A 85 -3.38 31.75 -21.94
C ARG A 85 -4.57 30.88 -21.52
N TRP A 86 -4.96 30.98 -20.25
CA TRP A 86 -6.14 30.31 -19.72
C TRP A 86 -7.43 30.86 -20.36
N ALA A 87 -7.58 32.19 -20.46
CA ALA A 87 -8.75 32.83 -21.05
C ALA A 87 -8.89 32.53 -22.56
N GLN A 88 -7.78 32.48 -23.30
CA GLN A 88 -7.79 32.08 -24.71
C GLN A 88 -8.25 30.63 -24.87
N LEU A 89 -7.79 29.74 -23.99
CA LEU A 89 -8.15 28.33 -24.00
C LEU A 89 -9.62 28.10 -23.62
N ASP A 90 -10.12 28.76 -22.57
CA ASP A 90 -11.55 28.73 -22.20
C ASP A 90 -12.44 29.23 -23.34
N ALA A 91 -12.03 30.31 -24.02
CA ALA A 91 -12.78 30.83 -25.15
C ALA A 91 -12.79 29.85 -26.34
N ALA A 92 -11.65 29.21 -26.65
CA ALA A 92 -11.56 28.19 -27.69
C ALA A 92 -12.42 26.95 -27.38
N MET A 93 -12.35 26.45 -26.13
CA MET A 93 -13.12 25.27 -25.70
C MET A 93 -14.63 25.55 -25.67
N ARG A 94 -15.06 26.75 -25.30
CA ARG A 94 -16.48 27.16 -25.37
C ARG A 94 -17.00 27.30 -26.81
N ARG A 95 -16.13 27.68 -27.75
CA ARG A 95 -16.45 27.73 -29.18
C ARG A 95 -16.46 26.36 -29.85
N GLY A 96 -16.13 25.28 -29.12
CA GLY A 96 -16.07 23.92 -29.65
C GLY A 96 -14.87 23.69 -30.59
N GLU A 97 -13.84 24.53 -30.50
CA GLU A 97 -12.61 24.33 -31.27
C GLU A 97 -11.91 23.03 -30.84
N ALA A 98 -11.34 22.32 -31.81
CA ALA A 98 -10.59 21.10 -31.54
C ALA A 98 -9.32 21.43 -30.73
N VAL A 99 -9.35 21.14 -29.43
CA VAL A 99 -8.17 21.25 -28.57
C VAL A 99 -7.34 19.96 -28.66
N PRO A 100 -6.00 20.06 -28.66
CA PRO A 100 -5.14 18.87 -28.63
C PRO A 100 -5.46 18.00 -27.40
N PRO A 101 -5.29 16.66 -27.51
CA PRO A 101 -5.47 15.78 -26.36
C PRO A 101 -4.43 16.07 -25.28
N ILE A 102 -4.82 15.91 -24.02
CA ILE A 102 -3.89 16.00 -22.88
C ILE A 102 -2.99 14.76 -22.84
N GLU A 103 -1.91 14.78 -22.06
CA GLU A 103 -1.06 13.60 -21.85
C GLU A 103 -1.08 13.21 -20.38
N VAL A 104 -1.39 11.94 -20.10
CA VAL A 104 -1.58 11.44 -18.73
C VAL A 104 -0.83 10.13 -18.51
N TYR A 105 -0.32 9.95 -17.29
CA TYR A 105 0.03 8.63 -16.78
C TYR A 105 -1.19 7.98 -16.13
N HIS A 106 -1.41 6.71 -16.41
CA HIS A 106 -2.46 5.92 -15.80
C HIS A 106 -1.84 4.87 -14.86
N LEU A 107 -2.27 4.88 -13.60
CA LEU A 107 -1.81 3.97 -12.56
C LEU A 107 -2.95 3.70 -11.57
N GLY A 108 -3.23 2.44 -11.28
CA GLY A 108 -4.15 2.07 -10.19
C GLY A 108 -5.59 2.55 -10.34
N GLY A 109 -6.03 2.83 -11.58
CA GLY A 109 -7.36 3.38 -11.87
C GLY A 109 -7.46 4.90 -11.77
N VAL A 110 -6.34 5.60 -11.54
CA VAL A 110 -6.29 7.07 -11.51
C VAL A 110 -5.32 7.63 -12.55
N TYR A 111 -5.51 8.89 -12.92
CA TYR A 111 -4.72 9.59 -13.92
C TYR A 111 -3.90 10.73 -13.31
N PHE A 112 -2.66 10.85 -13.79
CA PHE A 112 -1.73 11.93 -13.45
C PHE A 112 -1.42 12.75 -14.69
N VAL A 113 -1.67 14.06 -14.63
CA VAL A 113 -1.45 14.95 -15.77
C VAL A 113 0.04 15.18 -15.97
N LYS A 114 0.56 14.73 -17.11
CA LYS A 114 1.92 15.02 -17.58
C LYS A 114 1.95 16.31 -18.38
N ASP A 115 0.98 16.51 -19.27
CA ASP A 115 0.78 17.73 -20.04
C ASP A 115 -0.71 18.08 -20.18
N GLY A 116 -1.03 19.36 -20.21
CA GLY A 116 -2.40 19.86 -20.40
C GLY A 116 -3.14 20.28 -19.14
N HIS A 117 -2.45 20.64 -18.06
CA HIS A 117 -3.05 21.08 -16.78
C HIS A 117 -4.12 22.17 -16.96
N HIS A 118 -3.86 23.19 -17.78
CA HIS A 118 -4.85 24.25 -18.05
C HIS A 118 -6.09 23.74 -18.78
N ARG A 119 -5.95 22.75 -19.67
CA ARG A 119 -7.10 22.12 -20.36
C ARG A 119 -7.98 21.37 -19.37
N VAL A 120 -7.37 20.65 -18.43
CA VAL A 120 -8.09 19.97 -17.34
C VAL A 120 -8.81 20.98 -16.44
N SER A 121 -8.14 22.07 -16.08
CA SER A 121 -8.69 23.17 -15.28
C SER A 121 -9.95 23.78 -15.93
N VAL A 122 -9.83 24.17 -17.21
CA VAL A 122 -10.95 24.71 -17.99
C VAL A 122 -12.08 23.69 -18.12
N ALA A 123 -11.76 22.44 -18.46
CA ALA A 123 -12.77 21.39 -18.61
C ALA A 123 -13.56 21.13 -17.32
N ARG A 124 -12.89 21.18 -16.15
CA ARG A 124 -13.55 21.11 -14.84
C ARG A 124 -14.51 22.28 -14.62
N GLN A 125 -14.08 23.49 -14.91
CA GLN A 125 -14.93 24.68 -14.76
C GLN A 125 -16.12 24.69 -15.73
N LEU A 126 -15.95 24.12 -16.93
CA LEU A 126 -17.03 23.93 -17.89
C LEU A 126 -17.96 22.76 -17.54
N GLY A 127 -17.68 22.02 -16.47
CA GLY A 127 -18.50 20.87 -16.04
C GLY A 127 -18.43 19.69 -17.00
N TRP A 128 -17.36 19.58 -17.80
CA TRP A 128 -17.18 18.42 -18.68
C TRP A 128 -17.01 17.15 -17.85
N LYS A 129 -17.57 16.04 -18.34
CA LYS A 129 -17.43 14.73 -17.69
C LYS A 129 -16.16 14.00 -18.12
N THR A 130 -15.78 14.19 -19.38
CA THR A 130 -14.66 13.49 -20.02
C THR A 130 -13.76 14.46 -20.78
N ILE A 131 -12.51 14.05 -21.01
CA ILE A 131 -11.53 14.79 -21.80
C ILE A 131 -10.67 13.83 -22.64
N LYS A 132 -10.34 14.22 -23.88
CA LYS A 132 -9.44 13.44 -24.74
C LYS A 132 -8.03 13.45 -24.18
N ALA A 133 -7.48 12.27 -23.95
CA ALA A 133 -6.16 12.07 -23.37
C ALA A 133 -5.36 11.00 -24.12
N ARG A 134 -4.08 11.29 -24.31
CA ARG A 134 -3.03 10.32 -24.62
C ARG A 134 -2.66 9.62 -23.32
N VAL A 135 -3.02 8.36 -23.19
CA VAL A 135 -2.80 7.57 -21.98
C VAL A 135 -1.49 6.81 -22.07
N ILE A 136 -0.66 6.93 -21.05
CA ILE A 136 0.55 6.14 -20.87
C ILE A 136 0.35 5.29 -19.61
N ASP A 137 0.21 3.98 -19.79
CA ASP A 137 0.03 3.04 -18.69
C ASP A 137 1.36 2.84 -17.97
N VAL A 138 1.33 2.96 -16.65
CA VAL A 138 2.49 2.89 -15.78
C VAL A 138 2.43 1.60 -14.97
N ARG A 139 3.53 0.84 -14.96
CA ARG A 139 3.68 -0.35 -14.13
C ARG A 139 4.62 -0.07 -12.96
N THR A 140 4.18 -0.40 -11.76
CA THR A 140 4.94 -0.27 -10.52
C THR A 140 5.17 -1.64 -9.90
N ARG A 141 6.27 -1.77 -9.15
CA ARG A 141 6.63 -3.02 -8.47
C ARG A 141 5.67 -3.34 -7.33
N ALA A 142 5.30 -2.32 -6.53
CA ALA A 142 4.20 -2.46 -5.58
C ALA A 142 2.85 -2.17 -6.27
N PRO A 143 1.82 -3.00 -6.01
CA PRO A 143 0.48 -2.71 -6.49
C PRO A 143 -0.04 -1.46 -5.79
N LEU A 144 -0.44 -0.47 -6.57
CA LEU A 144 -1.18 0.70 -6.12
C LEU A 144 -2.54 0.65 -6.79
N SER A 145 -3.61 0.54 -5.99
CA SER A 145 -4.99 0.53 -6.47
C SER A 145 -5.86 1.42 -5.59
N GLY A 146 -6.86 2.07 -6.20
CA GLY A 146 -7.84 2.87 -5.47
C GLY A 146 -7.33 4.28 -5.13
N GLU A 147 -7.69 4.77 -3.94
CA GLU A 147 -7.27 6.10 -3.50
C GLU A 147 -5.79 6.09 -3.09
N ILE A 148 -4.97 6.81 -3.86
CA ILE A 148 -3.55 6.96 -3.56
C ILE A 148 -3.38 8.21 -2.68
N ASP A 149 -3.03 8.01 -1.41
CA ASP A 149 -2.68 9.08 -0.48
C ASP A 149 -1.29 8.87 0.14
N ALA A 150 -0.88 9.77 1.04
CA ALA A 150 0.42 9.69 1.69
C ALA A 150 0.63 8.38 2.48
N ALA A 151 -0.43 7.84 3.10
CA ALA A 151 -0.35 6.59 3.85
C ALA A 151 -0.18 5.40 2.90
N THR A 152 -0.93 5.37 1.79
CA THR A 152 -0.78 4.36 0.74
C THR A 152 0.64 4.37 0.16
N LEU A 153 1.22 5.56 -0.05
CA LEU A 153 2.60 5.68 -0.56
C LEU A 153 3.64 5.15 0.43
N LEU A 154 3.45 5.38 1.73
CA LEU A 154 4.34 4.81 2.75
C LEU A 154 4.25 3.27 2.77
N GLN A 155 3.05 2.71 2.68
CA GLN A 155 2.86 1.26 2.62
C GLN A 155 3.49 0.65 1.37
N ALA A 156 3.30 1.29 0.20
CA ALA A 156 3.92 0.86 -1.03
C ALA A 156 5.45 0.90 -0.96
N ARG A 157 6.02 1.92 -0.31
CA ARG A 157 7.46 2.03 -0.10
C ARG A 157 7.99 0.89 0.76
N GLU A 158 7.35 0.60 1.89
CA GLU A 158 7.74 -0.50 2.77
C GLU A 158 7.67 -1.84 2.03
N TYR A 159 6.63 -2.07 1.23
CA TYR A 159 6.51 -3.29 0.44
C TYR A 159 7.59 -3.40 -0.64
N VAL A 160 7.90 -2.32 -1.34
CA VAL A 160 9.02 -2.28 -2.29
C VAL A 160 10.34 -2.62 -1.61
N ASP A 161 10.63 -2.01 -0.46
CA ASP A 161 11.88 -2.24 0.28
C ASP A 161 11.97 -3.72 0.72
N PHE A 162 10.83 -4.33 1.09
CA PHE A 162 10.73 -5.76 1.36
C PHE A 162 11.02 -6.63 0.12
N LEU A 163 10.43 -6.31 -1.04
CA LEU A 163 10.67 -7.03 -2.30
C LEU A 163 12.09 -6.83 -2.85
N GLU A 164 12.69 -5.65 -2.68
CA GLU A 164 14.09 -5.39 -3.05
C GLU A 164 15.05 -6.27 -2.24
N ARG A 165 14.75 -6.53 -0.97
CA ARG A 165 15.59 -7.38 -0.10
C ARG A 165 15.35 -8.87 -0.32
N THR A 166 14.11 -9.28 -0.52
CA THR A 166 13.73 -10.70 -0.53
C THR A 166 13.63 -11.31 -1.92
N GLU A 167 13.47 -10.48 -2.96
CA GLU A 167 13.20 -10.91 -4.34
C GLU A 167 12.03 -11.90 -4.45
N LEU A 168 11.08 -11.81 -3.52
CA LEU A 168 9.99 -12.78 -3.44
C LEU A 168 9.06 -12.70 -4.65
N ASP A 169 8.86 -11.49 -5.18
CA ASP A 169 8.13 -11.22 -6.42
C ASP A 169 8.77 -11.89 -7.66
N ARG A 170 10.08 -12.13 -7.64
CA ARG A 170 10.80 -12.80 -8.73
C ARG A 170 10.84 -14.31 -8.55
N THR A 171 11.12 -14.75 -7.32
CA THR A 171 11.25 -16.18 -7.00
C THR A 171 9.89 -16.87 -6.87
N ARG A 172 8.84 -16.14 -6.47
CA ARG A 172 7.45 -16.59 -6.35
C ARG A 172 6.50 -15.52 -6.90
N PRO A 173 6.33 -15.40 -8.23
CA PRO A 173 5.51 -14.35 -8.84
C PRO A 173 4.02 -14.38 -8.45
N SER A 174 3.52 -15.54 -8.00
CA SER A 174 2.15 -15.68 -7.48
C SER A 174 2.01 -15.31 -6.00
N ALA A 175 3.11 -14.97 -5.32
CA ALA A 175 3.08 -14.59 -3.91
C ALA A 175 2.51 -13.19 -3.75
N VAL A 176 1.31 -13.12 -3.16
CA VAL A 176 0.70 -11.86 -2.73
C VAL A 176 0.75 -11.82 -1.21
N ILE A 177 1.52 -10.89 -0.66
CA ILE A 177 1.61 -10.65 0.78
C ILE A 177 1.18 -9.21 1.01
N GLU A 178 -0.05 -9.02 1.47
CA GLU A 178 -0.61 -7.72 1.83
C GLU A 178 -0.67 -7.60 3.35
N VAL A 179 -0.36 -6.42 3.87
CA VAL A 179 -0.42 -6.10 5.32
C VAL A 179 -1.30 -4.87 5.53
N SER A 180 -2.07 -4.84 6.61
CA SER A 180 -2.97 -3.71 6.89
C SER A 180 -2.28 -2.49 7.52
N ARG A 181 -1.06 -2.64 8.04
CA ARG A 181 -0.36 -1.61 8.83
C ARG A 181 1.12 -1.54 8.49
N LEU A 182 1.70 -0.37 8.69
CA LEU A 182 3.14 -0.13 8.56
C LEU A 182 3.95 -0.93 9.59
N GLY A 183 5.20 -1.24 9.25
CA GLY A 183 6.17 -1.98 10.05
C GLY A 183 5.93 -3.50 10.08
N ARG A 184 4.94 -4.01 9.34
CA ARG A 184 4.63 -5.44 9.29
C ARG A 184 5.58 -6.20 8.37
N TYR A 185 6.07 -5.58 7.31
CA TYR A 185 7.04 -6.23 6.44
C TYR A 185 8.38 -6.41 7.13
N ASP A 186 8.77 -5.49 8.02
CA ASP A 186 9.97 -5.67 8.85
C ASP A 186 9.86 -6.90 9.77
N ARG A 187 8.69 -7.16 10.36
CA ARG A 187 8.44 -8.36 11.17
C ARG A 187 8.48 -9.64 10.34
N ILE A 188 7.88 -9.61 9.15
CA ILE A 188 7.98 -10.74 8.21
C ILE A 188 9.45 -10.97 7.82
N PHE A 189 10.21 -9.90 7.59
CA PHE A 189 11.63 -9.99 7.27
C PHE A 189 12.44 -10.61 8.41
N GLU A 190 12.16 -10.27 9.67
CA GLU A 190 12.75 -10.93 10.84
C GLU A 190 12.48 -12.44 10.84
N HIS A 191 11.26 -12.87 10.47
CA HIS A 191 10.92 -14.29 10.36
C HIS A 191 11.70 -14.99 9.25
N ILE A 192 11.89 -14.32 8.09
CA ILE A 192 12.72 -14.84 6.99
C ILE A 192 14.17 -14.97 7.42
N LEU A 193 14.73 -14.01 8.16
CA LEU A 193 16.09 -14.11 8.68
C LEU A 193 16.26 -15.26 9.67
N GLY A 194 15.28 -15.46 10.55
CA GLY A 194 15.25 -16.63 11.44
C GLY A 194 15.22 -17.93 10.65
N HIS A 195 14.34 -18.04 9.66
CA HIS A 195 14.25 -19.20 8.76
C HIS A 195 15.56 -19.45 8.01
N ARG A 196 16.17 -18.40 7.45
CA ARG A 196 17.47 -18.45 6.76
C ARG A 196 18.54 -19.09 7.63
N TYR A 197 18.63 -18.68 8.90
CA TYR A 197 19.62 -19.21 9.83
C TYR A 197 19.44 -20.72 10.05
N PHE A 198 18.23 -21.18 10.38
CA PHE A 198 17.97 -22.62 10.60
C PHE A 198 18.13 -23.44 9.32
N LEU A 199 17.68 -22.89 8.19
CA LEU A 199 17.84 -23.55 6.89
C LEU A 199 19.32 -23.73 6.54
N GLY A 200 20.17 -22.74 6.83
CA GLY A 200 21.62 -22.84 6.65
C GLY A 200 22.26 -23.90 7.53
N LEU A 201 21.86 -24.00 8.81
CA LEU A 201 22.32 -25.06 9.71
C LEU A 201 21.91 -26.45 9.20
N GLN A 202 20.67 -26.62 8.73
CA GLN A 202 20.17 -27.89 8.21
C GLN A 202 20.90 -28.33 6.94
N GLN A 203 21.24 -27.38 6.06
CA GLN A 203 21.90 -27.69 4.79
C GLN A 203 23.44 -27.72 4.90
N GLY A 204 24.01 -27.30 6.02
CA GLY A 204 25.46 -27.22 6.21
C GLY A 204 26.14 -26.19 5.29
N ARG A 205 25.40 -25.19 4.82
CA ARG A 205 25.91 -24.13 3.94
C ARG A 205 25.23 -22.79 4.21
N GLU A 206 25.86 -21.71 3.74
CA GLU A 206 25.18 -20.43 3.69
C GLU A 206 24.05 -20.45 2.64
N VAL A 207 22.90 -19.89 3.01
CA VAL A 207 21.72 -19.77 2.17
C VAL A 207 21.54 -18.30 1.79
N GLY A 208 21.28 -18.01 0.51
CA GLY A 208 21.01 -16.64 0.05
C GLY A 208 19.67 -16.11 0.58
N LEU A 209 19.52 -14.79 0.68
CA LEU A 209 18.29 -14.20 1.21
C LEU A 209 17.06 -14.51 0.35
N ALA A 210 17.19 -14.45 -0.98
CA ALA A 210 16.11 -14.81 -1.91
C ALA A 210 15.71 -16.29 -1.80
N GLU A 211 16.69 -17.19 -1.66
CA GLU A 211 16.45 -18.62 -1.46
C GLU A 211 15.71 -18.87 -0.12
N ALA A 212 16.16 -18.21 0.95
CA ALA A 212 15.52 -18.31 2.26
C ALA A 212 14.10 -17.74 2.26
N ALA A 213 13.87 -16.60 1.59
CA ALA A 213 12.54 -16.01 1.46
C ALA A 213 11.58 -16.93 0.70
N ALA A 214 12.03 -17.52 -0.42
CA ALA A 214 11.23 -18.48 -1.18
C ALA A 214 10.92 -19.74 -0.34
N SER A 215 11.91 -20.29 0.37
CA SER A 215 11.72 -21.44 1.25
C SER A 215 10.78 -21.11 2.42
N TRP A 216 10.91 -19.94 3.04
CA TRP A 216 10.02 -19.48 4.10
C TRP A 216 8.59 -19.34 3.59
N TYR A 217 8.41 -18.76 2.39
CA TYR A 217 7.10 -18.60 1.79
C TYR A 217 6.41 -19.94 1.60
N ASP A 218 7.09 -20.92 1.00
CA ASP A 218 6.51 -22.22 0.69
C ASP A 218 6.28 -23.10 1.93
N ASN A 219 7.18 -23.04 2.91
CA ASN A 219 7.22 -24.02 4.01
C ASN A 219 6.69 -23.47 5.34
N VAL A 220 6.49 -22.15 5.46
CA VAL A 220 6.04 -21.50 6.70
C VAL A 220 4.82 -20.62 6.45
N TYR A 221 4.93 -19.65 5.55
CA TYR A 221 3.85 -18.69 5.31
C TYR A 221 2.62 -19.33 4.65
N GLN A 222 2.82 -19.96 3.49
CA GLN A 222 1.73 -20.55 2.69
C GLN A 222 0.94 -21.60 3.47
N PRO A 223 1.58 -22.53 4.24
CA PRO A 223 0.83 -23.50 5.02
C PRO A 223 -0.07 -22.84 6.07
N ILE A 224 0.42 -21.81 6.77
CA ILE A 224 -0.38 -21.08 7.76
C ILE A 224 -1.53 -20.31 7.10
N VAL A 225 -1.25 -19.65 5.97
CA VAL A 225 -2.27 -18.92 5.21
C VAL A 225 -3.35 -19.86 4.64
N SER A 226 -2.97 -21.07 4.22
CA SER A 226 -3.94 -22.08 3.76
C SER A 226 -4.95 -22.42 4.83
N LEU A 227 -4.50 -22.58 6.08
CA LEU A 227 -5.38 -22.84 7.22
C LEU A 227 -6.29 -21.65 7.51
N ILE A 228 -5.74 -20.43 7.45
CA ILE A 228 -6.53 -19.20 7.61
C ILE A 228 -7.68 -19.16 6.60
N ARG A 229 -7.41 -19.53 5.34
CA ARG A 229 -8.41 -19.58 4.27
C ARG A 229 -9.42 -20.69 4.49
N GLU A 230 -8.95 -21.90 4.77
CA GLU A 230 -9.76 -23.09 4.91
C GLU A 230 -10.75 -22.99 6.07
N TYR A 231 -10.30 -22.51 7.22
CA TYR A 231 -11.15 -22.29 8.39
C TYR A 231 -11.87 -20.94 8.37
N GLU A 232 -11.76 -20.20 7.26
CA GLU A 232 -12.38 -18.89 7.06
C GLU A 232 -12.13 -17.90 8.22
N ILE A 233 -10.96 -18.01 8.86
CA ILE A 233 -10.61 -17.28 10.10
C ILE A 233 -10.75 -15.77 9.88
N LEU A 234 -10.42 -15.28 8.68
CA LEU A 234 -10.54 -13.87 8.31
C LEU A 234 -11.96 -13.30 8.52
N LYS A 235 -13.02 -14.11 8.43
CA LYS A 235 -14.40 -13.64 8.66
C LYS A 235 -14.60 -13.09 10.08
N HIS A 236 -13.84 -13.58 11.05
CA HIS A 236 -13.90 -13.16 12.45
C HIS A 236 -13.06 -11.89 12.71
N PHE A 237 -12.25 -11.44 11.73
CA PHE A 237 -11.30 -10.34 11.89
C PHE A 237 -11.42 -9.30 10.76
N PRO A 238 -12.53 -8.54 10.70
CA PRO A 238 -12.72 -7.53 9.66
C PRO A 238 -11.60 -6.48 9.65
N GLY A 239 -11.11 -6.15 8.46
CA GLY A 239 -10.03 -5.19 8.25
C GLY A 239 -8.61 -5.72 8.47
N ARG A 240 -8.44 -7.04 8.72
CA ARG A 240 -7.13 -7.69 8.73
C ARG A 240 -6.87 -8.46 7.44
N THR A 241 -5.59 -8.65 7.14
CA THR A 241 -5.10 -9.47 6.03
C THR A 241 -4.64 -10.85 6.51
N GLU A 242 -4.41 -11.76 5.56
CA GLU A 242 -3.81 -13.07 5.85
C GLU A 242 -2.42 -12.93 6.49
N ALA A 243 -1.62 -11.96 6.05
CA ALA A 243 -0.31 -11.70 6.63
C ALA A 243 -0.41 -11.17 8.07
N ASP A 244 -1.41 -10.34 8.38
CA ASP A 244 -1.65 -9.88 9.75
C ASP A 244 -2.01 -11.04 10.68
N LEU A 245 -2.87 -11.96 10.23
CA LEU A 245 -3.20 -13.16 10.99
C LEU A 245 -2.01 -14.10 11.13
N TYR A 246 -1.23 -14.30 10.06
CA TYR A 246 0.03 -15.05 10.13
C TYR A 246 0.97 -14.49 11.22
N LEU A 247 1.19 -13.17 11.23
CA LEU A 247 2.05 -12.52 12.22
C LEU A 247 1.49 -12.68 13.64
N TRP A 248 0.18 -12.62 13.80
CA TRP A 248 -0.46 -12.79 15.11
C TRP A 248 -0.39 -14.22 15.62
N ILE A 249 -0.69 -15.21 14.77
CA ILE A 249 -0.59 -16.65 15.10
C ILE A 249 0.85 -17.00 15.49
N THR A 250 1.84 -16.54 14.73
CA THR A 250 3.25 -16.81 15.02
C THR A 250 3.74 -16.13 16.30
N ALA A 251 3.31 -14.90 16.58
CA ALA A 251 3.57 -14.25 17.86
C ALA A 251 2.94 -15.02 19.03
N ARG A 252 1.67 -15.42 18.91
CA ARG A 252 0.97 -16.18 19.95
C ARG A 252 1.59 -17.56 20.18
N TRP A 253 2.01 -18.24 19.12
CA TRP A 253 2.73 -19.50 19.23
C TRP A 253 4.04 -19.32 20.01
N LEU A 254 4.80 -18.24 19.77
CA LEU A 254 6.01 -17.96 20.53
C LEU A 254 5.73 -17.71 22.02
N GLU A 255 4.63 -17.02 22.35
CA GLU A 255 4.18 -16.84 23.74
C GLU A 255 3.83 -18.17 24.40
N LEU A 256 2.99 -18.98 23.75
CA LEU A 256 2.58 -20.30 24.24
C LEU A 256 3.78 -21.24 24.41
N SER A 257 4.79 -21.13 23.56
CA SER A 257 6.02 -21.95 23.66
C SER A 257 6.93 -21.54 24.83
N ARG A 258 6.75 -20.33 25.36
CA ARG A 258 7.51 -19.83 26.53
C ARG A 258 6.83 -20.16 27.85
N SER A 259 5.51 -20.31 27.83
CA SER A 259 4.74 -20.97 28.87
C SER A 259 4.92 -22.48 28.71
N ASP A 260 4.88 -23.30 29.76
CA ASP A 260 4.95 -24.78 29.64
C ASP A 260 3.67 -25.39 28.99
N LEU A 261 3.04 -24.67 28.06
CA LEU A 261 1.82 -25.05 27.37
C LEU A 261 2.15 -25.76 26.05
N PRO A 262 1.25 -26.63 25.56
CA PRO A 262 1.37 -27.19 24.22
C PRO A 262 1.39 -26.06 23.19
N ALA A 263 2.43 -26.03 22.35
CA ALA A 263 2.69 -24.92 21.46
C ALA A 263 2.82 -25.37 20.01
N GLY A 264 2.05 -24.75 19.12
CA GLY A 264 2.05 -25.00 17.68
C GLY A 264 1.11 -24.03 16.96
N PRO A 265 1.10 -24.03 15.62
CA PRO A 265 0.18 -23.20 14.84
C PRO A 265 -1.31 -23.47 15.16
N ALA A 266 -1.69 -24.74 15.36
CA ALA A 266 -3.05 -25.13 15.73
C ALA A 266 -3.48 -24.56 17.08
N GLU A 267 -2.61 -24.70 18.08
CA GLU A 267 -2.84 -24.26 19.44
C GLU A 267 -2.94 -22.74 19.51
N ALA A 268 -2.08 -22.03 18.77
CA ALA A 268 -2.13 -20.58 18.67
C ALA A 268 -3.40 -20.09 17.96
N ILE A 269 -3.80 -20.73 16.84
CA ILE A 269 -5.04 -20.42 16.13
C ILE A 269 -6.25 -20.62 17.05
N ALA A 270 -6.32 -21.77 17.73
CA ALA A 270 -7.42 -22.09 18.59
C ALA A 270 -7.50 -21.08 19.75
N ASP A 271 -6.41 -20.88 20.47
CA ASP A 271 -6.36 -19.94 21.60
C ASP A 271 -6.78 -18.51 21.19
N ILE A 272 -6.35 -18.05 20.02
CA ILE A 272 -6.80 -16.77 19.42
C ILE A 272 -8.32 -16.72 19.24
N LEU A 273 -8.91 -17.74 18.62
CA LEU A 273 -10.34 -17.79 18.32
C LEU A 273 -11.17 -17.85 19.61
N PHE A 274 -10.76 -18.66 20.57
CA PHE A 274 -11.46 -18.82 21.85
C PHE A 274 -11.38 -17.56 22.72
N GLU A 275 -10.22 -16.88 22.76
CA GLU A 275 -10.07 -15.60 23.47
C GLU A 275 -10.93 -14.49 22.83
N THR A 276 -11.08 -14.48 21.50
CA THR A 276 -11.89 -13.47 20.82
C THR A 276 -13.39 -13.70 20.85
N GLU A 277 -13.84 -14.96 20.90
CA GLU A 277 -15.26 -15.29 21.07
C GLU A 277 -15.71 -15.34 22.53
N GLY A 278 -14.79 -15.19 23.49
CA GLY A 278 -15.08 -15.27 24.92
C GLY A 278 -15.49 -16.67 25.39
N ILE A 279 -15.12 -17.70 24.63
CA ILE A 279 -15.47 -19.10 24.87
C ILE A 279 -14.29 -19.79 25.57
N PRO A 280 -14.51 -20.67 26.58
CA PRO A 280 -13.43 -21.42 27.20
C PRO A 280 -12.64 -22.24 26.17
N GLY A 281 -11.32 -22.35 26.38
CA GLY A 281 -10.35 -22.84 25.41
C GLY A 281 -10.68 -24.18 24.71
N PRO A 282 -9.98 -24.48 23.61
CA PRO A 282 -10.37 -25.52 22.67
C PRO A 282 -10.50 -26.90 23.30
N SER A 283 -11.54 -27.64 22.92
CA SER A 283 -11.70 -29.02 23.34
C SER A 283 -10.52 -29.89 22.84
N PRO A 284 -10.11 -30.94 23.59
CA PRO A 284 -9.05 -31.85 23.16
C PRO A 284 -9.32 -32.49 21.78
N GLN A 285 -10.59 -32.63 21.39
CA GLN A 285 -11.00 -33.16 20.09
C GLN A 285 -10.74 -32.16 18.95
N THR A 286 -11.01 -30.87 19.20
CA THR A 286 -10.72 -29.78 18.24
C THR A 286 -9.22 -29.64 18.00
N LEU A 287 -8.41 -29.70 19.07
CA LEU A 287 -6.94 -29.70 18.98
C LEU A 287 -6.39 -30.95 18.28
N ALA A 288 -6.97 -32.12 18.54
CA ALA A 288 -6.57 -33.36 17.89
C ALA A 288 -6.88 -33.37 16.39
N LEU A 289 -8.04 -32.80 15.98
CA LEU A 289 -8.38 -32.61 14.58
C LEU A 289 -7.39 -31.68 13.89
N LEU A 290 -7.12 -30.51 14.46
CA LEU A 290 -6.14 -29.56 13.94
C LEU A 290 -4.73 -30.18 13.82
N ARG A 291 -4.24 -30.86 14.86
CA ARG A 291 -2.92 -31.53 14.85
C ARG A 291 -2.81 -32.64 13.80
N LYS A 292 -3.85 -33.47 13.65
CA LYS A 292 -3.89 -34.56 12.68
C LYS A 292 -3.93 -34.03 11.25
N TRP A 293 -4.57 -32.89 11.03
CA TRP A 293 -4.70 -32.24 9.73
C TRP A 293 -3.47 -31.45 9.29
N LEU A 294 -2.80 -30.76 10.23
CA LEU A 294 -1.53 -30.06 9.96
C LEU A 294 -0.38 -31.00 9.55
N GLY A 295 -0.55 -32.30 9.81
CA GLY A 295 0.50 -33.31 9.66
C GLY A 295 1.63 -33.12 10.69
N PRO A 296 2.52 -34.11 10.84
CA PRO A 296 3.78 -33.84 11.51
C PRO A 296 4.50 -32.75 10.71
N PRO A 297 5.17 -31.78 11.37
CA PRO A 297 5.89 -30.73 10.67
C PRO A 297 6.86 -31.39 9.68
N ARG A 298 6.63 -31.26 8.37
CA ARG A 298 7.40 -31.97 7.33
C ARG A 298 8.92 -31.70 7.44
N ARG A 299 9.27 -30.59 8.11
CA ARG A 299 10.46 -30.40 8.94
C ARG A 299 10.01 -29.65 10.18
N ALA A 300 10.57 -29.95 11.36
CA ALA A 300 10.34 -29.17 12.57
C ALA A 300 10.47 -27.68 12.22
N ILE A 301 9.34 -26.96 12.24
CA ILE A 301 9.36 -25.50 12.21
C ILE A 301 9.86 -25.13 13.61
N GLU A 302 11.17 -25.26 13.81
CA GLU A 302 11.85 -24.63 14.94
C GLU A 302 11.84 -23.13 14.65
N LEU A 303 10.76 -22.45 15.06
CA LEU A 303 10.93 -21.07 15.51
C LEU A 303 12.05 -21.09 16.57
N PRO A 304 12.85 -20.02 16.71
CA PRO A 304 14.02 -20.01 17.57
C PRO A 304 13.67 -20.11 19.07
N LEU A 305 13.22 -21.29 19.51
CA LEU A 305 13.08 -21.69 20.91
C LEU A 305 14.43 -21.57 21.63
N ARG A 306 15.53 -21.62 20.89
CA ARG A 306 16.90 -21.47 21.40
C ARG A 306 17.39 -20.03 21.59
N MET A 307 16.64 -18.99 21.20
CA MET A 307 16.96 -17.62 21.64
C MET A 307 16.61 -17.37 23.11
N ALA A 308 15.71 -18.16 23.71
CA ALA A 308 15.26 -17.98 25.09
C ALA A 308 16.14 -18.67 26.16
N ARG A 309 17.07 -19.56 25.76
CA ARG A 309 17.96 -20.28 26.70
C ARG A 309 19.38 -19.70 26.76
N ARG A 310 19.53 -18.39 26.94
CA ARG A 310 20.74 -17.79 27.54
C ARG A 310 20.40 -16.53 28.34
N VAL A 311 19.59 -16.69 29.38
CA VAL A 311 19.81 -15.93 30.62
C VAL A 311 20.06 -16.97 31.70
N ARG A 312 21.35 -17.29 31.91
CA ARG A 312 21.79 -18.08 33.06
C ARG A 312 21.40 -17.27 34.30
N PRO A 313 20.64 -17.80 35.27
CA PRO A 313 20.47 -17.07 36.52
C PRO A 313 21.85 -16.88 37.11
N LEU A 314 22.21 -15.62 37.41
CA LEU A 314 23.40 -15.30 38.19
C LEU A 314 23.37 -16.19 39.43
N ARG A 315 24.37 -17.08 39.51
CA ARG A 315 24.67 -17.90 40.69
C ARG A 315 24.64 -16.96 41.89
N ARG A 316 23.67 -17.15 42.80
CA ARG A 316 23.75 -16.55 44.14
C ARG A 316 25.05 -17.07 44.75
N GLY A 317 25.97 -16.15 45.02
CA GLY A 317 27.18 -16.44 45.78
C GLY A 317 26.82 -16.88 47.20
N PRO A 318 27.69 -17.66 47.86
CA PRO A 318 27.40 -18.19 49.19
C PRO A 318 27.34 -17.05 50.20
N THR A 319 26.23 -16.97 50.93
CA THR A 319 26.11 -16.19 52.17
C THR A 319 27.10 -16.75 53.19
N ARG A 320 28.13 -15.98 53.54
CA ARG A 320 28.95 -16.24 54.72
C ARG A 320 28.16 -15.87 55.98
N PRO A 321 28.17 -16.69 57.04
CA PRO A 321 27.63 -16.30 58.33
C PRO A 321 28.65 -15.46 59.10
N ALA A 322 28.16 -14.42 59.78
CA ALA A 322 28.77 -13.79 60.94
C ALA A 322 27.65 -13.50 61.93
#